data_AF-A0A382FCB7-F1
#
_entry.id   AF-A0A382FCB7-F1
#
_cell.length_a   1.000
_cell.length_b   1.000
_cell.length_c   1.000
_cell.angle_alpha   90.00
_cell.angle_beta   90.00
_cell.angle_gamma   90.00
#
_symmetry.space_group_name_H-M   'P 1'
#
loop_
_entity.id
_entity.type
_entity.pdbx_description
1 polymer ?
#
loop_
_entity_poly.entity_id
_entity_poly.type
_entity_poly.pdbx_seq_one_letter_code
_entity_poly.pdbx_strand_id
1 'polypeptide(L)'
;MGGSLSSLKILIIAVVINAVFSAFTNAAITIDGSLDETEWKQAQRFENFVETSPFSLKETTHPTEVLVLTDEKGIYFGFINEQPWDTRYRRKQERDAMWADSDRNFISIDFDGKANMGYFFGVNLGGSMSDGSI
;
A
#
# COMPACT_ATOMS: atom_id res chain seq x y z
N MET A 1 32.15 40.98 -4.74
CA MET A 1 32.84 40.35 -3.59
C MET A 1 32.10 39.05 -3.26
N GLY A 2 32.58 37.91 -3.77
CA GLY A 2 32.02 36.59 -3.46
C GLY A 2 33.04 35.81 -2.64
N GLY A 3 32.74 35.54 -1.37
CA GLY A 3 33.63 34.76 -0.50
C GLY A 3 33.58 33.28 -0.88
N SER A 4 34.73 32.72 -1.27
CA SER A 4 34.89 31.29 -1.49
C SER A 4 34.73 30.52 -0.16
N LEU A 5 33.99 29.41 -0.19
CA LEU A 5 33.85 28.52 0.96
C LEU A 5 35.18 27.81 1.24
N SER A 6 35.56 27.70 2.52
CA SER A 6 36.78 26.97 2.90
C SER A 6 36.62 25.47 2.65
N SER A 7 37.73 24.79 2.36
CA SER A 7 37.76 23.35 2.10
C SER A 7 37.13 22.52 3.22
N LEU A 8 37.25 22.97 4.48
CA LEU A 8 36.61 22.34 5.63
C LEU A 8 35.07 22.47 5.60
N LYS A 9 34.54 23.63 5.19
CA LYS A 9 33.09 23.82 5.04
C LYS A 9 32.52 22.97 3.91
N ILE A 10 33.25 22.86 2.80
CA ILE A 10 32.87 21.99 1.67
C ILE A 10 32.84 20.53 2.11
N LEU A 11 33.84 20.08 2.87
CA LEU A 11 33.90 18.72 3.40
C LEU A 11 32.74 18.42 4.36
N ILE A 12 32.44 19.33 5.28
CA ILE A 12 31.31 19.18 6.22
C ILE A 12 29.98 19.12 5.46
N ILE A 13 29.78 20.00 4.48
CA ILE A 13 28.56 19.99 3.64
C ILE A 13 28.45 18.65 2.89
N ALA A 14 29.54 18.17 2.30
CA ALA A 14 29.54 16.88 1.60
C ALA A 14 29.23 15.70 2.54
N VAL A 15 29.78 15.69 3.76
CA VAL A 15 29.51 14.64 4.75
C VAL A 15 28.06 14.69 5.22
N VAL A 16 27.51 15.88 5.50
CA VAL A 16 26.11 16.04 5.91
C VAL A 16 25.16 15.61 4.78
N ILE A 17 25.45 16.00 3.53
CA ILE A 17 24.64 15.58 2.37
C ILE A 17 24.68 14.06 2.24
N ASN A 18 25.86 13.41 2.30
CA ASN A 18 25.94 11.95 2.19
C ASN A 18 25.27 11.22 3.36
N ALA A 19 25.36 11.75 4.58
CA ALA A 19 24.68 11.16 5.74
C ALA A 19 23.15 11.28 5.61
N VAL A 20 22.66 12.41 5.10
CA VAL A 20 21.24 12.62 4.81
C VAL A 20 20.77 11.71 3.67
N PHE A 21 21.51 11.63 2.55
CA PHE A 21 21.21 10.70 1.46
C PHE A 21 21.30 9.22 1.89
N SER A 22 22.21 8.88 2.80
CA SER A 22 22.29 7.54 3.38
C SER A 22 21.14 7.25 4.35
N ALA A 23 20.55 8.26 4.99
CA ALA A 23 19.32 8.09 5.76
C ALA A 23 18.09 7.94 4.86
N PHE A 24 18.20 8.32 3.58
CA PHE A 24 17.24 8.05 2.51
C PHE A 24 17.58 6.79 1.70
N THR A 25 18.53 5.95 2.12
CA THR A 25 18.75 4.67 1.43
C THR A 25 17.55 3.76 1.68
N ASN A 26 16.71 3.62 0.65
CA ASN A 26 15.61 2.68 0.46
C ASN A 26 15.57 1.57 1.53
N ALA A 27 14.90 1.82 2.66
CA ALA A 27 14.43 0.70 3.46
C ALA A 27 13.31 0.05 2.64
N ALA A 28 13.54 -1.19 2.26
CA ALA A 28 12.64 -1.92 1.39
C ALA A 28 11.41 -2.33 2.21
N ILE A 29 10.22 -2.06 1.68
CA ILE A 29 9.00 -2.68 2.19
C ILE A 29 9.16 -4.21 2.08
N THR A 30 8.95 -4.90 3.19
CA THR A 30 8.92 -6.37 3.21
C THR A 30 7.47 -6.81 3.12
N ILE A 31 7.16 -7.73 2.21
CA ILE A 31 5.79 -8.24 2.05
C ILE A 31 5.55 -9.37 3.05
N ASP A 32 5.30 -9.03 4.30
CA ASP A 32 5.01 -9.99 5.39
C ASP A 32 3.64 -9.78 6.06
N GLY A 33 2.92 -8.72 5.70
CA GLY A 33 1.61 -8.37 6.24
C GLY A 33 1.65 -7.47 7.48
N SER A 34 2.84 -7.06 7.94
CA SER A 34 3.04 -6.01 8.93
C SER A 34 3.15 -4.66 8.24
N LEU A 35 2.74 -3.59 8.92
CA LEU A 35 2.85 -2.20 8.44
C LEU A 35 3.71 -1.38 9.41
N ASP A 36 4.85 -1.93 9.82
CA ASP A 36 5.71 -1.35 10.85
C ASP A 36 6.95 -0.64 10.28
N GLU A 37 7.21 -0.75 8.98
CA GLU A 37 8.25 0.00 8.30
C GLU A 37 7.96 1.52 8.32
N THR A 38 9.03 2.32 8.39
CA THR A 38 8.91 3.77 8.58
C THR A 38 8.35 4.45 7.32
N GLU A 39 8.56 3.86 6.16
CA GLU A 39 8.07 4.26 4.84
C GLU A 39 6.54 4.38 4.82
N TRP A 40 5.81 3.54 5.56
CA TRP A 40 4.35 3.61 5.66
C TRP A 40 3.83 4.92 6.27
N LYS A 41 4.69 5.68 6.97
CA LYS A 41 4.35 7.03 7.45
C LYS A 41 4.23 8.05 6.31
N GLN A 42 4.84 7.77 5.16
CA GLN A 42 4.79 8.62 3.97
C GLN A 42 3.74 8.15 2.96
N ALA A 43 3.12 6.99 3.18
CA ALA A 43 2.11 6.45 2.27
C ALA A 43 0.89 7.37 2.16
N GLN A 44 0.32 7.46 0.97
CA GLN A 44 -0.97 8.08 0.76
C GLN A 44 -2.04 7.23 1.44
N ARG A 45 -2.91 7.87 2.23
CA ARG A 45 -3.97 7.20 3.00
C ARG A 45 -5.34 7.48 2.40
N PHE A 46 -6.15 6.43 2.29
CA PHE A 46 -7.56 6.49 1.90
C PHE A 46 -8.38 5.88 3.03
N GLU A 47 -9.35 6.62 3.57
CA GLU A 47 -10.11 6.21 4.76
C GLU A 47 -11.64 6.31 4.55
N ASN A 48 -12.08 7.10 3.57
CA ASN A 48 -13.50 7.42 3.35
C ASN A 48 -14.20 6.44 2.39
N PHE A 49 -14.20 5.16 2.74
CA PHE A 49 -14.91 4.14 1.97
C PHE A 49 -16.41 4.11 2.31
N VAL A 50 -17.21 3.60 1.37
CA VAL A 50 -18.67 3.47 1.49
C VAL A 50 -19.13 2.12 0.99
N GLU A 51 -20.30 1.67 1.46
CA GLU A 51 -20.90 0.43 0.98
C GLU A 51 -21.53 0.63 -0.42
N THR A 52 -20.96 -0.03 -1.44
CA THR A 52 -21.42 0.08 -2.84
C THR A 52 -22.36 -1.05 -3.28
N SER A 53 -22.54 -2.09 -2.46
CA SER A 53 -23.48 -3.18 -2.71
C SER A 53 -24.37 -3.36 -1.46
N PRO A 54 -25.71 -3.24 -1.55
CA PRO A 54 -26.54 -3.08 -2.75
C PRO A 54 -26.75 -1.61 -3.21
N PHE A 55 -25.68 -0.85 -3.45
CA PHE A 55 -25.67 0.59 -3.80
C PHE A 55 -26.35 1.50 -2.77
N SER A 56 -25.86 1.47 -1.53
CA SER A 56 -26.37 2.29 -0.43
C SER A 56 -25.58 3.59 -0.23
N LEU A 57 -24.27 3.58 -0.55
CA LEU A 57 -23.32 4.68 -0.32
C LEU A 57 -23.26 5.17 1.14
N LYS A 58 -23.77 4.37 2.08
CA LYS A 58 -23.69 4.68 3.51
C LYS A 58 -22.26 4.46 4.00
N GLU A 59 -21.96 5.09 5.14
CA GLU A 59 -20.74 4.82 5.90
C GLU A 59 -20.62 3.33 6.23
N THR A 60 -19.39 2.82 6.19
CA THR A 60 -19.12 1.43 6.51
C THR A 60 -19.30 1.17 8.00
N THR A 61 -19.81 -0.01 8.34
CA THR A 61 -19.97 -0.40 9.76
C THR A 61 -18.62 -0.55 10.46
N HIS A 62 -17.59 -0.96 9.71
CA HIS A 62 -16.23 -1.04 10.17
C HIS A 62 -15.31 -0.20 9.28
N PRO A 63 -14.44 0.64 9.84
CA PRO A 63 -13.49 1.42 9.06
C PRO A 63 -12.51 0.52 8.28
N THR A 64 -12.20 0.96 7.06
CA THR A 64 -11.09 0.43 6.26
C THR A 64 -10.16 1.59 5.93
N GLU A 65 -8.86 1.38 6.12
CA GLU A 65 -7.82 2.27 5.66
C GLU A 65 -6.94 1.57 4.63
N VAL A 66 -6.66 2.26 3.53
CA VAL A 66 -5.74 1.81 2.49
C VAL A 66 -4.56 2.75 2.41
N LEU A 67 -3.36 2.19 2.54
CA LEU A 67 -2.08 2.88 2.40
C LEU A 67 -1.49 2.54 1.04
N VAL A 68 -1.05 3.55 0.29
CA VAL A 68 -0.41 3.37 -1.01
C VAL A 68 0.96 4.03 -1.01
N LEU A 69 1.99 3.26 -1.35
CA LEU A 69 3.36 3.71 -1.52
C LEU A 69 3.90 3.19 -2.86
N THR A 70 4.84 3.90 -3.47
CA THR A 70 5.49 3.49 -4.71
C THR A 70 6.98 3.72 -4.64
N ASP A 71 7.77 2.81 -5.20
CA ASP A 71 9.21 2.97 -5.42
C ASP A 71 9.62 2.43 -6.81
N GLU A 72 10.92 2.30 -7.08
CA GLU A 72 11.42 1.75 -8.34
C GLU A 72 11.09 0.27 -8.60
N LYS A 73 10.67 -0.48 -7.58
CA LYS A 73 10.31 -1.91 -7.66
C LYS A 73 8.83 -2.12 -7.87
N GLY A 74 7.96 -1.21 -7.43
CA GLY A 74 6.53 -1.30 -7.71
C GLY A 74 5.63 -0.43 -6.85
N ILE A 75 4.37 -0.88 -6.76
CA ILE A 75 3.30 -0.25 -5.99
C ILE A 75 2.95 -1.16 -4.82
N TYR A 76 2.91 -0.59 -3.62
CA TYR A 76 2.63 -1.28 -2.37
C TYR A 76 1.27 -0.84 -1.84
N PHE A 77 0.46 -1.81 -1.45
CA PHE A 77 -0.85 -1.59 -0.85
C PHE A 77 -0.88 -2.19 0.55
N GLY A 78 -1.08 -1.36 1.56
CA GLY A 78 -1.37 -1.77 2.92
C GLY A 78 -2.86 -1.65 3.19
N PHE A 79 -3.48 -2.68 3.78
CA PHE A 79 -4.89 -2.65 4.17
C PHE A 79 -5.01 -2.80 5.68
N ILE A 80 -5.69 -1.86 6.33
CA ILE A 80 -6.08 -1.94 7.74
C ILE A 80 -7.59 -2.06 7.76
N ASN A 81 -8.08 -3.26 8.06
CA ASN A 81 -9.50 -3.56 8.16
C ASN A 81 -9.88 -3.77 9.62
N GLU A 82 -10.63 -2.83 10.20
CA GLU A 82 -11.20 -3.04 11.51
C GLU A 82 -12.32 -4.09 11.42
N GLN A 83 -12.33 -5.05 12.35
CA GLN A 83 -13.40 -6.03 12.45
C GLN A 83 -13.30 -6.80 13.76
N PRO A 84 -14.45 -7.16 14.38
CA PRO A 84 -14.49 -8.08 15.51
C PRO A 84 -13.78 -9.40 15.19
N TRP A 85 -13.15 -10.01 16.20
CA TRP A 85 -12.35 -11.22 16.00
C TRP A 85 -13.20 -12.44 15.62
N ASP A 86 -14.39 -12.54 16.21
CA ASP A 86 -15.33 -13.64 16.05
C ASP A 86 -16.11 -13.59 14.73
N THR A 87 -16.12 -12.45 14.04
CA THR A 87 -16.77 -12.30 12.73
C THR A 87 -15.83 -12.58 11.57
N ARG A 88 -14.53 -12.76 11.82
CA ARG A 88 -13.52 -12.95 10.77
C ARG A 88 -13.69 -14.31 10.10
N TYR A 89 -13.76 -14.31 8.77
CA TYR A 89 -13.96 -15.53 8.01
C TYR A 89 -12.72 -15.94 7.21
N ARG A 90 -11.86 -16.72 7.88
CA ARG A 90 -10.53 -17.16 7.41
C ARG A 90 -10.53 -18.53 6.73
N ARG A 91 -11.47 -18.81 5.84
CA ARG A 91 -11.46 -20.08 5.11
C ARG A 91 -10.38 -20.06 4.03
N LYS A 92 -9.47 -21.04 4.04
CA LYS A 92 -8.52 -21.22 2.93
C LYS A 92 -9.29 -21.69 1.70
N GLN A 93 -8.95 -21.08 0.57
CA GLN A 93 -9.59 -21.34 -0.72
C GLN A 93 -8.51 -21.63 -1.76
N GLU A 94 -8.93 -22.19 -2.88
CA GLU A 94 -8.08 -22.30 -4.05
C GLU A 94 -7.76 -20.90 -4.59
N ARG A 95 -6.64 -20.80 -5.32
CA ARG A 95 -6.29 -19.58 -6.06
C ARG A 95 -7.40 -19.30 -7.07
N ASP A 96 -7.70 -18.02 -7.28
CA ASP A 96 -8.73 -17.55 -8.22
C ASP A 96 -10.18 -17.97 -7.87
N ALA A 97 -10.42 -18.43 -6.63
CA ALA A 97 -11.76 -18.69 -6.10
C ALA A 97 -12.52 -17.38 -5.76
N MET A 98 -12.78 -16.56 -6.78
CA MET A 98 -13.33 -15.20 -6.66
C MET A 98 -14.74 -15.11 -6.06
N TRP A 99 -15.47 -16.21 -5.92
CA TRP A 99 -16.80 -16.25 -5.29
C TRP A 99 -16.81 -17.00 -3.97
N ALA A 100 -15.62 -17.36 -3.45
CA ALA A 100 -15.53 -17.97 -2.16
C ALA A 100 -15.92 -16.99 -1.06
N ASP A 101 -16.71 -17.49 -0.12
CA ASP A 101 -17.07 -16.81 1.10
C ASP A 101 -15.83 -16.74 2.01
N SER A 102 -15.23 -15.54 2.12
CA SER A 102 -14.07 -15.22 2.95
C SER A 102 -13.83 -13.71 2.92
N ASP A 103 -13.31 -13.16 4.02
CA ASP A 103 -12.89 -11.76 4.06
C ASP A 103 -11.74 -11.54 3.09
N ARG A 104 -11.77 -10.43 2.36
CA ARG A 104 -10.86 -10.20 1.25
C ARG A 104 -10.73 -8.73 0.89
N ASN A 105 -9.55 -8.38 0.38
CA ASN A 105 -9.27 -7.09 -0.22
C ASN A 105 -8.96 -7.29 -1.71
N PHE A 106 -9.50 -6.42 -2.54
CA PHE A 106 -9.22 -6.37 -3.97
C PHE A 106 -8.82 -4.96 -4.36
N ILE A 107 -7.86 -4.87 -5.28
CA ILE A 107 -7.52 -3.66 -6.01
C ILE A 107 -7.76 -3.91 -7.49
N SER A 108 -8.17 -2.87 -8.20
CA SER A 108 -8.19 -2.82 -9.65
C SER A 108 -7.43 -1.58 -10.11
N ILE A 109 -6.51 -1.75 -11.05
CA ILE A 109 -5.66 -0.69 -11.58
C ILE A 109 -5.84 -0.60 -13.09
N ASP A 110 -6.21 0.59 -13.56
CA ASP A 110 -6.07 0.99 -14.96
C ASP A 110 -4.74 1.74 -15.10
N PHE A 111 -3.77 1.14 -15.78
CA PHE A 111 -2.43 1.71 -15.92
C PHE A 111 -2.32 2.77 -17.02
N ASP A 112 -3.22 2.77 -18.01
CA ASP A 112 -3.16 3.71 -19.13
C ASP A 112 -4.27 4.79 -19.08
N GLY A 113 -5.20 4.65 -18.14
CA GLY A 113 -6.24 5.62 -17.82
C GLY A 113 -7.33 5.71 -18.89
N LYS A 114 -7.44 4.72 -19.79
CA LYS A 114 -8.40 4.75 -20.90
C LYS A 114 -9.66 3.95 -20.62
N ALA A 115 -9.77 3.31 -19.46
CA ALA A 115 -10.90 2.51 -19.04
C ALA A 115 -11.30 1.41 -20.05
N ASN A 116 -10.33 0.90 -20.82
CA ASN A 116 -10.53 -0.19 -21.79
C ASN A 116 -9.91 -1.52 -21.34
N MET A 117 -9.01 -1.48 -20.37
CA MET A 117 -8.33 -2.63 -19.78
C MET A 117 -7.88 -2.27 -18.37
N GLY A 118 -8.24 -3.08 -17.39
CA GLY A 118 -7.72 -3.02 -16.04
C GLY A 118 -7.08 -4.34 -15.63
N TYR A 119 -6.31 -4.30 -14.54
CA TYR A 119 -5.83 -5.50 -13.86
C TYR A 119 -6.34 -5.50 -12.44
N PHE A 120 -6.79 -6.65 -11.96
CA PHE A 120 -7.18 -6.81 -10.57
C PHE A 120 -6.23 -7.75 -9.83
N PHE A 121 -6.07 -7.49 -8.55
CA PHE A 121 -5.33 -8.33 -7.62
C PHE A 121 -6.14 -8.44 -6.32
N GLY A 122 -6.15 -9.61 -5.71
CA GLY A 122 -6.87 -9.85 -4.48
C GLY A 122 -6.16 -10.82 -3.57
N VAL A 123 -6.31 -10.58 -2.27
CA VAL A 123 -5.87 -11.48 -1.21
C VAL A 123 -7.00 -11.64 -0.20
N ASN A 124 -7.22 -12.88 0.20
CA ASN A 124 -8.22 -13.21 1.21
C ASN A 124 -7.52 -13.43 2.55
N LEU A 125 -8.25 -13.32 3.66
CA LEU A 125 -7.72 -13.51 5.02
C LEU A 125 -7.10 -14.90 5.24
N GLY A 126 -7.57 -15.90 4.48
CA GLY A 126 -7.02 -17.26 4.43
C GLY A 126 -5.73 -17.41 3.62
N GLY A 127 -5.24 -16.34 2.99
CA GLY A 127 -4.02 -16.32 2.16
C GLY A 127 -4.20 -16.79 0.73
N SER A 128 -5.44 -17.02 0.26
CA SER A 128 -5.67 -17.27 -1.17
C SER A 128 -5.48 -15.96 -1.96
N MET A 129 -4.98 -16.09 -3.18
CA MET A 129 -4.72 -14.99 -4.10
C MET A 129 -5.60 -15.11 -5.33
N SER A 130 -5.96 -13.96 -5.92
CA SER A 130 -6.63 -13.88 -7.21
C SER A 130 -6.01 -12.75 -8.03
N ASP A 131 -5.85 -12.95 -9.33
CA ASP A 131 -5.45 -11.89 -10.25
C ASP A 131 -5.97 -12.13 -11.68
N GLY A 132 -6.05 -11.06 -12.46
CA GLY A 132 -6.50 -11.14 -13.85
C GLY A 132 -6.68 -9.76 -14.48
N SER A 133 -7.23 -9.76 -15.69
CA SER A 133 -7.62 -8.55 -16.42
C SER A 133 -9.14 -8.35 -16.39
N ILE A 134 -9.59 -7.09 -16.39
CA ILE A 134 -11.00 -6.67 -16.44
C ILE A 134 -11.25 -5.64 -17.53
#